data_AF-A0A7Y3EL46-F1
#
_entry.id   AF-A0A7Y3EL46-F1
#
_cell.length_a   1.000
_cell.length_b   1.000
_cell.length_c   1.000
_cell.angle_alpha   90.00
_cell.angle_beta   90.00
_cell.angle_gamma   90.00
#
_symmetry.space_group_name_H-M   'P 1'
#
loop_
_entity.id
_entity.type
_entity.pdbx_description
1 polymer ?
#
loop_
_entity_poly.entity_id
_entity_poly.type
_entity_poly.pdbx_seq_one_letter_code
_entity_poly.pdbx_strand_id
1 'polypeptide(L)'
;MTLEKEIESEAVVLSADGPGDTYELITSVLAPGSNPVEVPDCNLPAFGRHIDEIFDNDLNTNVFRFFIHVTPDNDRCINFDRQRNEIKTYDQSPDNLLGIENETVQYKWKFKLEDGFQSSPNFTHIHQLKSVGGDFESMPMYTLTTRKGSPDRLELRYAETDSQITLTQTDLAPLIGTWLEVTET
;
A
#
# COMPACT_ATOMS: atom_id res chain seq x y z
N MET A 1 15.17 -2.77 -38.41
CA MET A 1 13.93 -3.08 -37.68
C MET A 1 14.28 -4.19 -36.72
N THR A 2 14.66 -3.83 -35.50
CA THR A 2 15.01 -4.79 -34.46
C THR A 2 13.70 -5.11 -33.75
N LEU A 3 13.24 -6.35 -33.85
CA LEU A 3 12.23 -6.88 -32.95
C LEU A 3 12.96 -7.30 -31.69
N GLU A 4 12.90 -6.46 -30.67
CA GLU A 4 13.28 -6.87 -29.33
C GLU A 4 12.08 -7.61 -28.74
N LYS A 5 12.27 -8.89 -28.45
CA LYS A 5 11.31 -9.67 -27.69
C LYS A 5 11.41 -9.17 -26.25
N GLU A 6 10.38 -8.48 -25.77
CA GLU A 6 10.21 -8.25 -24.34
C GLU A 6 10.27 -9.61 -23.63
N ILE A 7 11.26 -9.76 -22.77
CA ILE A 7 11.29 -10.85 -21.82
C ILE A 7 10.32 -10.42 -20.73
N GLU A 8 9.11 -10.97 -20.77
CA GLU A 8 8.14 -10.86 -19.69
C GLU A 8 8.83 -11.38 -18.42
N SER A 9 9.20 -10.46 -17.51
CA SER A 9 9.73 -10.85 -16.21
C SER A 9 8.64 -11.61 -15.47
N GLU A 10 9.03 -12.69 -14.78
CA GLU A 10 8.08 -13.48 -14.01
C GLU A 10 7.48 -12.59 -12.92
N ALA A 11 6.15 -12.43 -12.93
CA ALA A 11 5.46 -11.57 -11.98
C ALA A 11 5.71 -12.06 -10.55
N VAL A 12 6.24 -11.18 -9.69
CA VAL A 12 6.36 -11.48 -8.26
C VAL A 12 4.99 -11.35 -7.62
N VAL A 13 4.54 -12.40 -6.94
CA VAL A 13 3.22 -12.45 -6.30
C VAL A 13 3.39 -12.59 -4.80
N LEU A 14 2.85 -11.61 -4.06
CA LEU A 14 2.59 -11.73 -2.63
C LEU A 14 1.13 -12.14 -2.45
N SER A 15 0.87 -13.32 -1.89
CA SER A 15 -0.47 -13.85 -1.62
C SER A 15 -0.55 -14.31 -0.18
N ALA A 16 -1.63 -13.92 0.50
CA ALA A 16 -1.95 -14.43 1.83
C ALA A 16 -2.18 -15.95 1.77
N ASP A 17 -1.57 -16.68 2.70
CA ASP A 17 -1.64 -18.14 2.79
C ASP A 17 -2.31 -18.64 4.08
N GLY A 18 -2.61 -17.74 5.02
CA GLY A 18 -3.42 -18.00 6.20
C GLY A 18 -2.83 -17.42 7.48
N PRO A 19 -3.55 -17.50 8.61
CA PRO A 19 -3.08 -16.92 9.86
C PRO A 19 -1.84 -17.61 10.41
N GLY A 20 -0.83 -16.84 10.83
CA GLY A 20 0.31 -17.35 11.60
C GLY A 20 1.55 -16.47 11.51
N ASP A 21 2.12 -16.41 10.32
CA ASP A 21 3.44 -15.82 10.03
C ASP A 21 3.35 -14.69 8.98
N THR A 22 2.26 -13.91 9.02
CA THR A 22 1.96 -12.84 8.06
C THR A 22 3.13 -11.89 7.79
N TYR A 23 3.84 -11.42 8.82
CA TYR A 23 4.96 -10.50 8.62
C TYR A 23 6.16 -11.18 7.98
N GLU A 24 6.40 -12.44 8.35
CA GLU A 24 7.45 -13.28 7.82
C GLU A 24 7.18 -13.61 6.35
N LEU A 25 5.94 -13.95 5.99
CA LEU A 25 5.49 -14.15 4.61
C LEU A 25 5.73 -12.89 3.77
N ILE A 26 5.23 -11.73 4.22
CA ILE A 26 5.45 -10.44 3.54
C ILE A 26 6.96 -10.18 3.36
N THR A 27 7.75 -10.42 4.41
CA THR A 27 9.21 -10.21 4.38
C THR A 27 9.90 -11.14 3.39
N SER A 28 9.48 -12.41 3.34
CA SER A 28 10.06 -13.43 2.46
C SER A 28 9.86 -13.14 0.96
N VAL A 29 8.86 -12.32 0.62
CA VAL A 29 8.59 -11.91 -0.76
C VAL A 29 9.19 -10.54 -1.05
N LEU A 30 8.92 -9.54 -0.20
CA LEU A 30 9.21 -8.14 -0.52
C LEU A 30 10.64 -7.69 -0.21
N ALA A 31 11.27 -8.23 0.84
CA ALA A 31 12.64 -7.88 1.21
C ALA A 31 13.30 -8.95 2.08
N PRO A 32 13.66 -10.13 1.51
CA PRO A 32 14.31 -11.20 2.26
C PRO A 32 15.56 -10.73 3.00
N GLY A 33 15.62 -11.00 4.31
CA GLY A 33 16.75 -10.59 5.16
C GLY A 33 16.70 -9.13 5.65
N SER A 34 15.66 -8.38 5.30
CA SER A 34 15.43 -7.00 5.76
C SER A 34 14.01 -6.82 6.31
N ASN A 35 13.53 -5.58 6.53
CA ASN A 35 12.20 -5.33 7.10
C ASN A 35 11.34 -4.41 6.20
N PRO A 36 10.42 -4.98 5.40
CA PRO A 36 9.48 -4.22 4.58
C PRO A 36 8.19 -3.82 5.32
N VAL A 37 8.01 -4.23 6.58
CA VAL A 37 6.77 -4.04 7.35
C VAL A 37 6.89 -2.81 8.26
N GLU A 38 6.12 -1.77 7.97
CA GLU A 38 6.09 -0.49 8.66
C GLU A 38 4.81 -0.32 9.48
N VAL A 39 4.81 -0.84 10.71
CA VAL A 39 3.61 -1.00 11.56
C VAL A 39 3.70 -0.25 12.90
N PRO A 40 2.57 0.06 13.55
CA PRO A 40 2.52 0.77 14.84
C PRO A 40 2.47 -0.17 16.07
N ASP A 41 2.77 -1.47 15.91
CA ASP A 41 2.65 -2.53 16.94
C ASP A 41 3.20 -2.16 18.32
N CYS A 42 4.27 -1.36 18.35
CA CYS A 42 4.93 -0.88 19.55
C CYS A 42 4.02 -0.06 20.49
N ASN A 43 2.95 0.56 19.99
CA ASN A 43 2.06 1.41 20.79
C ASN A 43 0.93 0.65 21.50
N LEU A 44 0.58 -0.55 21.02
CA LEU A 44 -0.53 -1.31 21.57
C LEU A 44 -0.22 -2.81 21.64
N PRO A 45 0.71 -3.24 22.51
CA PRO A 45 1.12 -4.65 22.61
C PRO A 45 -0.02 -5.62 22.91
N ALA A 46 -1.09 -5.16 23.57
CA ALA A 46 -2.27 -5.96 23.88
C ALA A 46 -3.15 -6.23 22.65
N PHE A 47 -3.08 -5.40 21.60
CA PHE A 47 -3.76 -5.65 20.33
C PHE A 47 -2.98 -6.65 19.48
N GLY A 48 -1.65 -6.57 19.49
CA GLY A 48 -0.78 -7.46 18.72
C GLY A 48 -0.40 -6.85 17.37
N ARG A 49 -0.29 -7.71 16.35
CA ARG A 49 0.10 -7.33 14.98
C ARG A 49 -1.01 -6.53 14.30
N HIS A 50 -0.67 -5.42 13.66
CA HIS A 50 -1.59 -4.58 12.89
C HIS A 50 -1.81 -5.06 11.45
N ILE A 51 -1.16 -6.15 11.04
CA ILE A 51 -1.51 -6.87 9.82
C ILE A 51 -1.69 -8.34 10.18
N ASP A 52 -2.86 -8.88 9.84
CA ASP A 52 -3.16 -10.30 9.95
C ASP A 52 -3.73 -10.84 8.64
N GLU A 53 -4.01 -12.14 8.63
CA GLU A 53 -4.66 -12.80 7.52
C GLU A 53 -5.99 -13.40 7.98
N ILE A 54 -6.99 -13.28 7.12
CA ILE A 54 -8.30 -13.90 7.32
C ILE A 54 -8.76 -14.59 6.04
N PHE A 55 -9.59 -15.62 6.17
CA PHE A 55 -10.26 -16.20 5.02
C PHE A 55 -11.44 -15.31 4.62
N ASP A 56 -11.40 -14.76 3.40
CA ASP A 56 -12.48 -14.00 2.80
C ASP A 56 -13.42 -14.94 2.03
N ASN A 57 -14.69 -14.96 2.39
CA ASN A 57 -15.67 -15.87 1.78
C ASN A 57 -16.14 -15.41 0.39
N ASP A 58 -16.04 -14.11 0.08
CA ASP A 58 -16.48 -13.58 -1.23
C ASP A 58 -15.45 -13.92 -2.31
N LEU A 59 -14.16 -13.84 -1.96
CA LEU A 59 -13.05 -14.23 -2.82
C LEU A 59 -12.67 -15.71 -2.69
N ASN A 60 -13.15 -16.40 -1.66
CA ASN A 60 -12.83 -17.79 -1.33
C ASN A 60 -11.31 -18.03 -1.25
N THR A 61 -10.60 -17.13 -0.57
CA THR A 61 -9.14 -17.17 -0.36
C THR A 61 -8.77 -16.42 0.91
N ASN A 62 -7.57 -16.65 1.43
CA ASN A 62 -7.00 -15.80 2.46
C ASN A 62 -6.64 -14.42 1.88
N VAL A 63 -6.78 -13.38 2.70
CA VAL A 63 -6.43 -11.99 2.39
C VAL A 63 -5.72 -11.34 3.57
N PHE A 64 -4.85 -10.38 3.28
CA PHE A 64 -4.26 -9.53 4.31
C PHE A 64 -5.27 -8.50 4.78
N ARG A 65 -5.31 -8.26 6.10
CA ARG A 65 -6.14 -7.23 6.72
C ARG A 65 -5.26 -6.33 7.57
N PHE A 66 -5.39 -5.04 7.32
CA PHE A 66 -4.62 -3.98 7.95
C PHE A 66 -5.49 -3.23 8.97
N PHE A 67 -4.93 -2.94 10.14
CA PHE A 67 -5.58 -2.19 11.21
C PHE A 67 -4.87 -0.88 11.49
N ILE A 68 -5.63 0.17 11.72
CA ILE A 68 -5.09 1.42 12.23
C ILE A 68 -6.13 2.09 13.14
N HIS A 69 -5.74 2.35 14.38
CA HIS A 69 -6.57 2.96 15.41
C HIS A 69 -6.23 4.43 15.53
N VAL A 70 -7.22 5.33 15.59
CA VAL A 70 -6.98 6.78 15.78
C VAL A 70 -6.10 7.08 17.01
N THR A 71 -6.16 6.24 18.04
CA THR A 71 -5.27 6.28 19.20
C THR A 71 -5.11 4.84 19.71
N PRO A 72 -3.89 4.37 20.04
CA PRO A 72 -2.64 5.12 20.16
C PRO A 72 -1.68 5.03 18.95
N ASP A 73 -2.11 4.50 17.81
CA ASP A 73 -1.20 4.21 16.69
C ASP A 73 -0.53 5.48 16.15
N ASN A 74 0.72 5.35 15.72
CA ASN A 74 1.54 6.43 15.16
C ASN A 74 2.47 5.88 14.07
N ASP A 75 3.46 6.66 13.61
CA ASP A 75 4.42 6.20 12.61
C ASP A 75 5.56 5.45 13.30
N ARG A 76 5.35 4.13 13.51
CA ARG A 76 6.36 3.17 13.98
C ARG A 76 7.03 3.50 15.32
N CYS A 77 6.36 4.25 16.21
CA CYS A 77 6.94 4.83 17.43
C CYS A 77 8.15 5.76 17.18
N ILE A 78 8.27 6.28 15.97
CA ILE A 78 9.34 7.19 15.56
C ILE A 78 8.76 8.60 15.39
N ASN A 79 7.67 8.73 14.62
CA ASN A 79 6.97 10.01 14.43
C ASN A 79 5.55 9.95 15.02
N PHE A 80 5.10 11.08 15.54
CA PHE A 80 3.84 11.20 16.29
C PHE A 80 2.85 12.19 15.63
N ASP A 81 3.19 12.71 14.45
CA ASP A 81 2.37 13.61 13.65
C ASP A 81 1.39 12.87 12.73
N ARG A 82 1.60 11.57 12.53
CA ARG A 82 0.87 10.71 11.61
C ARG A 82 0.87 9.26 12.10
N GLN A 83 0.14 8.41 11.36
CA GLN A 83 0.03 6.98 11.60
C GLN A 83 0.53 6.24 10.36
N ARG A 84 1.15 5.06 10.55
CA ARG A 84 1.59 4.23 9.42
C ARG A 84 1.34 2.76 9.71
N ASN A 85 0.74 2.09 8.74
CA ASN A 85 0.64 0.64 8.65
C ASN A 85 0.78 0.25 7.18
N GLU A 86 2.00 0.00 6.74
CA GLU A 86 2.36 -0.20 5.33
C GLU A 86 3.27 -1.41 5.15
N ILE A 87 3.24 -1.99 3.96
CA ILE A 87 4.24 -2.90 3.43
C ILE A 87 4.88 -2.25 2.21
N LYS A 88 6.17 -2.48 1.97
CA LYS A 88 6.88 -1.79 0.88
C LYS A 88 7.91 -2.67 0.18
N THR A 89 8.21 -2.30 -1.06
CA THR A 89 9.50 -2.57 -1.68
C THR A 89 10.37 -1.31 -1.56
N TYR A 90 11.69 -1.48 -1.43
CA TYR A 90 12.63 -0.38 -1.18
C TYR A 90 14.08 -0.80 -1.52
N ASP A 91 15.10 0.01 -1.20
CA ASP A 91 16.50 -0.23 -1.59
C ASP A 91 17.09 -1.58 -1.13
N GLN A 92 16.46 -2.27 -0.17
CA GLN A 92 16.88 -3.61 0.26
C GLN A 92 16.03 -4.75 -0.33
N SER A 93 15.06 -4.44 -1.20
CA SER A 93 14.29 -5.42 -1.94
C SER A 93 15.12 -6.01 -3.09
N PRO A 94 14.83 -7.25 -3.53
CA PRO A 94 15.34 -7.80 -4.77
C PRO A 94 15.16 -6.85 -5.97
N ASP A 95 16.14 -6.78 -6.87
CA ASP A 95 16.12 -5.86 -8.01
C ASP A 95 14.86 -6.00 -8.88
N ASN A 96 14.31 -7.21 -9.00
CA ASN A 96 13.09 -7.48 -9.77
C ASN A 96 11.79 -6.95 -9.13
N LEU A 97 11.88 -6.33 -7.96
CA LEU A 97 10.78 -5.63 -7.28
C LEU A 97 10.91 -4.10 -7.33
N LEU A 98 11.96 -3.59 -7.97
CA LEU A 98 12.25 -2.17 -8.10
C LEU A 98 12.08 -1.75 -9.56
N GLY A 99 11.26 -0.73 -9.79
CA GLY A 99 11.16 -0.11 -11.11
C GLY A 99 12.38 0.76 -11.39
N ILE A 100 12.96 0.64 -12.59
CA ILE A 100 14.07 1.49 -13.04
C ILE A 100 13.65 2.42 -14.20
N GLU A 101 14.48 3.43 -14.48
CA GLU A 101 14.22 4.37 -15.57
C GLU A 101 14.08 3.63 -16.92
N ASN A 102 13.05 3.97 -17.69
CA ASN A 102 12.67 3.34 -18.96
C ASN A 102 12.10 1.91 -18.85
N GLU A 103 11.82 1.42 -17.64
CA GLU A 103 11.02 0.21 -17.43
C GLU A 103 9.54 0.54 -17.32
N THR A 104 8.68 -0.35 -17.82
CA THR A 104 7.24 -0.33 -17.52
C THR A 104 6.95 -1.40 -16.50
N VAL A 105 6.45 -0.99 -15.33
CA VAL A 105 6.04 -1.89 -14.25
C VAL A 105 4.53 -1.88 -14.16
N GLN A 106 3.92 -3.07 -14.14
CA GLN A 106 2.49 -3.22 -13.94
C GLN A 106 2.19 -3.73 -12.53
N TYR A 107 1.41 -2.96 -11.77
CA TYR A 107 0.90 -3.38 -10.46
C TYR A 107 -0.54 -3.88 -10.59
N LYS A 108 -0.83 -5.05 -10.01
CA LYS A 108 -2.18 -5.59 -9.88
C LYS A 108 -2.46 -5.99 -8.46
N TRP A 109 -3.55 -5.46 -7.91
CA TRP A 109 -3.93 -5.73 -6.54
C TRP A 109 -5.44 -5.57 -6.35
N LYS A 110 -5.95 -6.14 -5.27
CA LYS A 110 -7.33 -5.97 -4.83
C LYS A 110 -7.35 -5.36 -3.46
N PHE A 111 -8.34 -4.52 -3.20
CA PHE A 111 -8.59 -4.00 -1.87
C PHE A 111 -10.08 -3.85 -1.59
N LYS A 112 -10.40 -3.81 -0.31
CA LYS A 112 -11.72 -3.51 0.21
C LYS A 112 -11.58 -2.56 1.39
N LEU A 113 -12.37 -1.50 1.39
CA LEU A 113 -12.51 -0.62 2.55
C LEU A 113 -13.78 -1.05 3.28
N GLU A 114 -13.64 -1.60 4.48
CA GLU A 114 -14.77 -2.17 5.19
C GLU A 114 -15.77 -1.11 5.66
N ASP A 115 -17.00 -1.53 5.92
CA ASP A 115 -18.01 -0.66 6.52
C ASP A 115 -17.48 -0.02 7.81
N GLY A 116 -17.64 1.30 7.91
CA GLY A 116 -17.12 2.08 9.02
C GLY A 116 -15.67 2.53 8.87
N PHE A 117 -14.99 2.27 7.75
CA PHE A 117 -13.69 2.87 7.43
C PHE A 117 -13.74 4.40 7.53
N GLN A 118 -12.74 5.00 8.18
CA GLN A 118 -12.69 6.44 8.46
C GLN A 118 -11.49 7.10 7.78
N SER A 119 -11.76 7.86 6.73
CA SER A 119 -10.73 8.69 6.12
C SER A 119 -10.40 9.90 7.01
N SER A 120 -9.15 10.35 6.95
CA SER A 120 -8.75 11.64 7.49
C SER A 120 -9.20 12.78 6.54
N PRO A 121 -9.51 13.99 7.06
CA PRO A 121 -9.72 15.16 6.21
C PRO A 121 -8.44 15.61 5.49
N ASN A 122 -7.25 15.27 6.03
CA ASN A 122 -5.97 15.67 5.47
C ASN A 122 -5.43 14.71 4.41
N PHE A 123 -5.41 13.41 4.69
CA PHE A 123 -5.15 12.34 3.71
C PHE A 123 -5.17 11.00 4.43
N THR A 124 -5.60 9.97 3.71
CA THR A 124 -5.38 8.56 4.07
C THR A 124 -4.91 7.86 2.81
N HIS A 125 -3.60 7.64 2.67
CA HIS A 125 -3.04 6.92 1.54
C HIS A 125 -3.33 5.43 1.70
N ILE A 126 -3.83 4.80 0.65
CA ILE A 126 -4.06 3.35 0.58
C ILE A 126 -3.15 2.67 -0.45
N HIS A 127 -2.49 3.46 -1.30
CA HIS A 127 -1.41 3.03 -2.17
C HIS A 127 -0.51 4.23 -2.51
N GLN A 128 0.78 4.00 -2.70
CA GLN A 128 1.73 5.02 -3.12
C GLN A 128 2.87 4.43 -3.95
N LEU A 129 3.35 5.22 -4.93
CA LEU A 129 4.59 4.99 -5.66
C LEU A 129 5.57 6.11 -5.31
N LYS A 130 6.79 5.72 -4.94
CA LYS A 130 7.79 6.63 -4.41
C LYS A 130 9.18 6.22 -4.85
N SER A 131 10.00 7.19 -5.27
CA SER A 131 11.38 6.95 -5.67
C SER A 131 12.22 6.40 -4.52
N VAL A 132 13.09 5.45 -4.87
CA VAL A 132 14.15 4.95 -3.99
C VAL A 132 15.33 5.92 -4.09
N GLY A 133 15.40 6.89 -3.17
CA GLY A 133 16.47 7.89 -3.19
C GLY A 133 16.30 9.03 -4.19
N GLY A 134 17.25 9.96 -4.16
CA GLY A 134 17.31 11.12 -5.07
C GLY A 134 16.35 12.25 -4.72
N ASP A 135 16.26 13.24 -5.61
CA ASP A 135 15.52 14.49 -5.37
C ASP A 135 14.00 14.29 -5.15
N PHE A 136 13.48 13.13 -5.57
CA PHE A 136 12.06 12.76 -5.48
C PHE A 136 11.75 11.83 -4.30
N GLU A 137 12.72 11.51 -3.43
CA GLU A 137 12.50 10.59 -2.30
C GLU A 137 11.70 11.19 -1.14
N SER A 138 11.39 12.48 -1.16
CA SER A 138 10.75 13.14 -0.02
C SER A 138 9.23 12.98 -0.02
N MET A 139 8.61 12.84 -1.20
CA MET A 139 7.15 12.73 -1.39
C MET A 139 6.83 11.60 -2.37
N PRO A 140 5.73 10.84 -2.19
CA PRO A 140 5.27 9.89 -3.20
C PRO A 140 4.84 10.60 -4.49
N MET A 141 5.33 10.11 -5.63
CA MET A 141 4.99 10.59 -6.97
C MET A 141 3.53 10.32 -7.29
N TYR A 142 3.04 9.11 -7.01
CA TYR A 142 1.63 8.76 -7.19
C TYR A 142 1.05 8.31 -5.86
N THR A 143 -0.19 8.70 -5.58
CA THR A 143 -0.93 8.16 -4.45
C THR A 143 -2.38 7.91 -4.83
N LEU A 144 -2.92 6.80 -4.32
CA LEU A 144 -4.34 6.58 -4.21
C LEU A 144 -4.74 6.95 -2.77
N THR A 145 -5.56 7.99 -2.64
CA THR A 145 -5.87 8.62 -1.36
C THR A 145 -7.36 8.63 -1.11
N THR A 146 -7.81 8.12 0.03
CA THR A 146 -9.15 8.41 0.52
C THR A 146 -9.11 9.66 1.38
N ARG A 147 -10.18 10.46 1.32
CA ARG A 147 -10.25 11.70 2.09
C ARG A 147 -11.67 12.00 2.54
N LYS A 148 -11.77 12.36 3.82
CA LYS A 148 -13.02 12.83 4.41
C LYS A 148 -13.46 14.16 3.80
N GLY A 149 -14.73 14.28 3.48
CA GLY A 149 -15.31 15.44 2.81
C GLY A 149 -16.83 15.50 2.92
N SER A 150 -17.45 16.12 1.93
CA SER A 150 -18.91 16.16 1.76
C SER A 150 -19.25 16.11 0.27
N PRO A 151 -19.22 14.92 -0.37
CA PRO A 151 -18.98 13.59 0.21
C PRO A 151 -17.49 13.26 0.44
N ASP A 152 -17.23 12.15 1.14
CA ASP A 152 -15.91 11.50 1.16
C ASP A 152 -15.53 11.04 -0.24
N ARG A 153 -14.23 11.06 -0.55
CA ARG A 153 -13.74 10.85 -1.92
C ARG A 153 -12.52 9.95 -1.99
N LEU A 154 -12.39 9.27 -3.11
CA LEU A 154 -11.17 8.61 -3.57
C LEU A 154 -10.48 9.54 -4.60
N GLU A 155 -9.21 9.85 -4.38
CA GLU A 155 -8.39 10.75 -5.21
C GLU A 155 -7.20 9.97 -5.77
N LEU A 156 -7.00 10.02 -7.08
CA LEU A 156 -5.71 9.71 -7.71
C LEU A 156 -4.91 11.01 -7.80
N ARG A 157 -3.70 11.01 -7.23
CA ARG A 157 -2.88 12.21 -7.10
C ARG A 157 -1.48 11.99 -7.64
N TYR A 158 -0.90 13.06 -8.17
CA TYR A 158 0.46 13.09 -8.73
C TYR A 158 1.28 14.22 -8.14
N ALA A 159 2.56 13.96 -7.85
CA ALA A 159 3.55 14.95 -7.48
C ALA A 159 4.80 14.79 -8.35
N GLU A 160 5.17 15.85 -9.07
CA GLU A 160 6.41 15.88 -9.86
C GLU A 160 7.63 16.08 -8.96
N THR A 161 7.53 16.96 -7.98
CA THR A 161 8.56 17.23 -6.96
C THR A 161 7.93 17.28 -5.57
N ASP A 162 7.55 18.47 -5.13
CA ASP A 162 7.09 18.84 -3.79
C ASP A 162 5.64 19.33 -3.77
N SER A 163 5.04 19.51 -4.94
CA SER A 163 3.65 19.91 -5.12
C SER A 163 2.83 18.76 -5.67
N GLN A 164 1.71 18.48 -5.01
CA GLN A 164 0.81 17.39 -5.36
C GLN A 164 -0.52 17.93 -5.92
N ILE A 165 -0.90 17.44 -7.10
CA ILE A 165 -2.18 17.72 -7.74
C ILE A 165 -3.12 16.50 -7.67
N THR A 166 -4.42 16.75 -7.72
CA THR A 166 -5.41 15.69 -7.94
C THR A 166 -5.63 15.52 -9.44
N LEU A 167 -5.31 14.34 -9.97
CA LEU A 167 -5.52 14.01 -11.39
C LEU A 167 -6.99 13.70 -11.67
N THR A 168 -7.61 12.90 -10.80
CA THR A 168 -9.03 12.57 -10.86
C THR A 168 -9.54 12.20 -9.47
N GLN A 169 -10.86 12.26 -9.28
CA GLN A 169 -11.52 11.86 -8.05
C GLN A 169 -12.93 11.33 -8.31
N THR A 170 -13.43 10.53 -7.38
CA THR A 170 -14.81 10.05 -7.34
C THR A 170 -15.33 9.96 -5.91
N ASP A 171 -16.64 9.87 -5.74
CA ASP A 171 -17.28 9.66 -4.45
C ASP A 171 -16.85 8.30 -3.87
N LEU A 172 -16.51 8.27 -2.58
CA LEU A 172 -16.04 7.05 -1.92
C LEU A 172 -17.20 6.12 -1.52
N ALA A 173 -18.38 6.67 -1.25
CA ALA A 173 -19.51 5.92 -0.68
C ALA A 173 -19.90 4.67 -1.49
N PRO A 174 -19.96 4.68 -2.84
CA PRO A 174 -20.27 3.48 -3.63
C PRO A 174 -19.19 2.39 -3.60
N LEU A 175 -17.99 2.70 -3.09
CA LEU A 175 -16.83 1.82 -3.08
C LEU A 175 -16.62 1.11 -1.73
N ILE A 176 -17.22 1.62 -0.65
CA ILE A 176 -17.16 1.01 0.67
C ILE A 176 -17.85 -0.36 0.65
N GLY A 177 -17.29 -1.31 1.40
CA GLY A 177 -17.82 -2.67 1.53
C GLY A 177 -17.66 -3.52 0.27
N THR A 178 -16.92 -3.06 -0.75
CA THR A 178 -16.79 -3.74 -2.04
C THR A 178 -15.33 -4.05 -2.36
N TRP A 179 -15.06 -5.26 -2.86
CA TRP A 179 -13.75 -5.60 -3.42
C TRP A 179 -13.52 -4.89 -4.76
N LEU A 180 -12.48 -4.07 -4.82
CA LEU A 180 -12.03 -3.37 -6.01
C LEU A 180 -10.77 -4.02 -6.56
N GLU A 181 -10.69 -4.13 -7.88
CA GLU A 181 -9.49 -4.57 -8.60
C GLU A 181 -8.81 -3.36 -9.22
N VAL A 182 -7.50 -3.27 -9.04
CA VAL A 182 -6.67 -2.16 -9.50
C VAL A 182 -5.61 -2.69 -10.46
N THR A 183 -5.40 -1.99 -11.56
CA THR A 183 -4.28 -2.21 -12.48
C THR A 183 -3.64 -0.86 -12.78
N GLU A 184 -2.34 -0.75 -12.54
CA GLU A 184 -1.52 0.45 -12.75
C GLU A 184 -0.39 0.07 -13.71
N THR A 185 -0.04 0.93 -14.67
CA THR A 185 0.97 0.68 -15.71
C THR A 185 1.63 1.99 -16.13
#